data_AF-A0A101G8Q7-F1
#
_entry.id   AF-A0A101G8Q7-F1
#
_cell.length_a   1.000
_cell.length_b   1.000
_cell.length_c   1.000
_cell.angle_alpha   90.00
_cell.angle_beta   90.00
_cell.angle_gamma   90.00
#
_symmetry.space_group_name_H-M   'P 1'
#
loop_
_entity.id
_entity.type
_entity.pdbx_description
1 polymer ?
#
loop_
_entity_poly.entity_id
_entity_poly.type
_entity_poly.pdbx_seq_one_letter_code
_entity_poly.pdbx_strand_id
1 'polypeptide(L)'
;MTGSQLQEALNGICEKLSAELLSLTGSTGQVVIDSTDIPAHEKPSKESTTGASFGRRTASTGESEMFYGYKLHLAAVNTVVGPVPAAARVTPANCSDVDKEIASKLMKEACDFHETTLGYKPLYYLMDAGYDADFIYSQALEQKGQAIIKLNPRGRKKTSLDYTDEGTPYCPAGRPMSYYGTDQKKLANKSRCPKKCG
;
A
#
# COMPACT_ATOMS: atom_id res chain seq x y z
N MET A 1 0.74 35.20 -10.81
CA MET A 1 0.25 33.82 -10.59
C MET A 1 -0.36 33.76 -9.21
N THR A 2 -1.58 33.24 -9.08
CA THR A 2 -2.20 32.93 -7.78
C THR A 2 -1.49 31.71 -7.16
N GLY A 3 -1.68 31.47 -5.85
CA GLY A 3 -1.16 30.27 -5.18
C GLY A 3 -1.60 28.96 -5.87
N SER A 4 -2.83 28.90 -6.36
CA SER A 4 -3.36 27.74 -7.11
C SER A 4 -2.60 27.50 -8.41
N GLN A 5 -2.29 28.55 -9.18
CA GLN A 5 -1.57 28.43 -10.44
C GLN A 5 -0.12 27.96 -10.23
N LEU A 6 0.53 28.40 -9.16
CA LEU A 6 1.87 27.93 -8.78
C LEU A 6 1.86 26.45 -8.39
N GLN A 7 0.85 26.03 -7.63
CA GLN A 7 0.70 24.63 -7.23
C GLN A 7 0.46 23.72 -8.44
N GLU A 8 -0.43 24.12 -9.35
CA GLU A 8 -0.67 23.37 -10.61
C GLU A 8 0.61 23.27 -11.46
N ALA A 9 1.35 24.37 -11.59
CA ALA A 9 2.61 24.37 -12.33
C ALA A 9 3.65 23.45 -11.69
N LEU A 10 3.79 23.49 -10.37
CA LEU A 10 4.72 22.62 -9.63
C LEU A 10 4.34 21.14 -9.78
N ASN A 11 3.05 20.82 -9.61
CA ASN A 11 2.56 19.46 -9.79
C ASN A 11 2.86 18.95 -11.20
N GLY A 12 2.58 19.76 -12.23
CA GLY A 12 2.86 19.40 -13.61
C GLY A 12 4.36 19.19 -13.90
N ILE A 13 5.26 19.91 -13.21
CA ILE A 13 6.70 19.67 -13.31
C ILE A 13 7.06 18.33 -12.66
N CYS A 14 6.59 18.08 -11.44
CA CYS A 14 6.88 16.85 -10.71
C CYS A 14 6.36 15.60 -11.44
N GLU A 15 5.14 15.67 -11.98
CA GLU A 15 4.54 14.58 -12.76
C GLU A 15 5.35 14.27 -14.02
N LYS A 16 5.74 15.30 -14.78
CA LYS A 16 6.58 15.12 -15.98
C LYS A 16 7.93 14.52 -15.67
N LEU A 17 8.63 15.04 -14.65
CA LEU A 17 9.92 14.51 -14.23
C LEU A 17 9.82 13.05 -13.79
N SER A 18 8.77 12.70 -13.06
CA SER A 18 8.54 11.33 -12.61
C SER A 18 8.23 10.40 -13.79
N ALA A 19 7.41 10.85 -14.74
CA ALA A 19 7.07 10.08 -15.94
C ALA A 19 8.29 9.86 -16.85
N GLU A 20 9.10 10.90 -17.07
CA GLU A 20 10.34 10.81 -17.83
C GLU A 20 11.34 9.85 -17.15
N LEU A 21 11.52 9.98 -15.83
CA LEU A 21 12.39 9.10 -15.06
C LEU A 21 11.92 7.64 -15.18
N LEU A 22 10.63 7.38 -14.97
CA LEU A 22 10.06 6.03 -15.07
C LEU A 22 10.20 5.45 -16.48
N SER A 23 10.02 6.27 -17.53
CA SER A 23 10.20 5.86 -18.92
C SER A 23 11.64 5.45 -19.23
N LEU A 24 12.62 6.13 -18.62
CA LEU A 24 14.05 5.84 -18.80
C LEU A 24 14.50 4.60 -18.01
N THR A 25 14.01 4.44 -16.78
CA THR A 25 14.45 3.37 -15.88
C THR A 25 13.68 2.07 -16.06
N GLY A 26 12.48 2.14 -16.66
CA GLY A 26 11.50 1.07 -16.66
C GLY A 26 10.96 0.78 -15.26
N SER A 27 10.15 -0.29 -15.14
CA SER A 27 9.51 -0.73 -13.90
C SER A 27 9.81 -2.21 -13.65
N THR A 28 9.90 -2.61 -12.39
CA THR A 28 9.91 -4.02 -11.98
C THR A 28 8.50 -4.63 -11.91
N GLY A 29 7.47 -3.85 -12.30
CA GLY A 29 6.07 -4.22 -12.20
C GLY A 29 5.50 -4.11 -10.79
N GLN A 30 6.20 -3.42 -9.88
CA GLN A 30 5.82 -3.33 -8.47
C GLN A 30 5.54 -1.87 -8.09
N VAL A 31 4.44 -1.65 -7.38
CA VAL A 31 4.14 -0.40 -6.68
C VAL A 31 4.29 -0.63 -5.19
N VAL A 32 5.09 0.19 -4.51
CA VAL A 32 5.23 0.18 -3.06
C VAL A 32 4.39 1.31 -2.49
N ILE A 33 3.63 1.02 -1.44
CA ILE A 33 2.84 2.02 -0.72
C ILE A 33 3.22 1.98 0.75
N ASP A 34 3.52 3.17 1.28
CA ASP A 34 3.83 3.38 2.69
C ASP A 34 3.38 4.79 3.13
N SER A 35 3.32 5.00 4.44
CA SER A 35 3.06 6.32 5.01
C SER A 35 4.15 6.76 5.98
N THR A 36 4.40 8.06 6.03
CA THR A 36 5.36 8.66 6.96
C THR A 36 4.75 9.86 7.68
N ASP A 37 5.18 10.04 8.93
CA ASP A 37 4.71 11.13 9.78
C ASP A 37 5.36 12.45 9.37
N ILE A 38 4.55 13.52 9.36
CA ILE A 38 5.00 14.91 9.20
C ILE A 38 4.58 15.66 10.47
N PRO A 39 5.52 15.98 11.39
CA PRO A 39 5.19 16.72 12.59
C PRO A 39 4.76 18.15 12.25
N ALA A 40 3.72 18.65 12.90
CA ALA A 40 3.35 20.06 12.78
C ALA A 40 4.27 20.93 13.66
N HIS A 41 4.59 22.11 13.16
CA HIS A 41 5.33 23.13 13.92
C HIS A 41 4.44 23.94 14.87
N GLU A 42 3.12 23.88 14.70
CA GLU A 42 2.19 24.58 15.57
C GLU A 42 2.07 23.87 16.93
N LYS A 43 1.57 24.61 17.92
CA LYS A 43 1.30 24.05 19.23
C LYS A 43 0.14 23.05 19.14
N PRO A 44 0.28 21.84 19.70
CA PRO A 44 -0.80 20.85 19.66
C PRO A 44 -2.11 21.39 20.25
N SER A 45 -3.18 21.29 19.47
CA SER A 45 -4.54 21.71 19.83
C SER A 45 -5.55 20.61 19.52
N LYS A 46 -6.61 20.50 20.33
CA LYS A 46 -7.75 19.61 20.04
C LYS A 46 -8.62 20.13 18.89
N GLU A 47 -8.66 21.45 18.72
CA GLU A 47 -9.36 22.13 17.64
C GLU A 47 -8.28 22.77 16.76
N SER A 48 -7.81 22.03 15.77
CA SER A 48 -6.83 22.53 14.80
C SER A 48 -7.52 23.36 13.72
N THR A 49 -6.97 24.52 13.42
CA THR A 49 -7.39 25.37 12.29
C THR A 49 -6.67 25.02 10.99
N THR A 50 -5.60 24.23 11.06
CA THR A 50 -4.76 23.78 9.92
C THR A 50 -5.09 22.35 9.47
N GLY A 51 -5.85 21.61 10.28
CA GLY A 51 -6.17 20.20 10.07
C GLY A 51 -5.17 19.21 10.69
N ALA A 52 -4.14 19.65 11.39
CA ALA A 52 -3.25 18.76 12.15
C ALA A 52 -4.02 18.03 13.26
N SER A 53 -3.59 16.81 13.59
CA SER A 53 -4.21 16.01 14.64
C SER A 53 -3.17 15.18 15.40
N PHE A 54 -3.59 14.53 16.47
CA PHE A 54 -2.75 13.57 17.18
C PHE A 54 -2.79 12.21 16.48
N GLY A 55 -1.62 11.74 16.06
CA GLY A 55 -1.41 10.38 15.57
C GLY A 55 -0.63 9.53 16.57
N ARG A 56 -0.57 8.24 16.29
CA ARG A 56 0.22 7.28 17.06
C ARG A 56 1.09 6.47 16.12
N ARG A 57 2.39 6.51 16.34
CA ARG A 57 3.37 5.66 15.67
C ARG A 57 3.70 4.47 16.57
N THR A 58 3.87 3.29 15.98
CA THR A 58 4.49 2.15 16.66
C THR A 58 5.83 1.89 15.99
N ALA A 59 6.92 2.11 16.69
CA ALA A 59 8.26 1.79 16.22
C ALA A 59 8.41 0.28 16.02
N SER A 60 9.38 -0.11 15.19
CA SER A 60 9.76 -1.51 14.98
C SER A 60 10.19 -2.23 16.26
N THR A 61 10.67 -1.48 17.26
CA THR A 61 11.02 -1.94 18.62
C THR A 61 9.80 -2.24 19.50
N GLY A 62 8.58 -1.91 19.04
CA GLY A 62 7.34 -2.08 19.78
C GLY A 62 6.94 -0.87 20.64
N GLU A 63 7.79 0.14 20.74
CA GLU A 63 7.47 1.39 21.44
C GLU A 63 6.44 2.19 20.64
N SER A 64 5.46 2.77 21.34
CA SER A 64 4.46 3.62 20.70
C SER A 64 4.60 5.06 21.15
N GLU A 65 4.76 5.97 20.19
CA GLU A 65 4.91 7.40 20.44
C GLU A 65 3.71 8.13 19.83
N MET A 66 3.19 9.14 20.54
CA MET A 66 2.19 10.04 19.99
C MET A 66 2.89 11.23 19.35
N PHE A 67 2.42 11.65 18.18
CA PHE A 67 2.90 12.85 17.51
C PHE A 67 1.72 13.71 17.09
N TYR A 68 1.95 15.02 16.94
CA TYR A 68 0.95 15.96 16.46
C TYR A 68 1.34 16.42 15.06
N GLY A 69 0.46 16.24 14.08
CA GLY A 69 0.71 16.66 12.70
C GLY A 69 -0.12 15.91 11.67
N TYR A 70 0.57 15.44 10.63
CA TYR A 70 0.00 14.83 9.43
C TYR A 70 0.71 13.51 9.09
N LYS A 71 0.13 12.77 8.15
CA LYS A 71 0.76 11.65 7.46
C LYS A 71 0.83 11.93 5.97
N LEU A 72 1.98 11.67 5.37
CA LEU A 72 2.16 11.58 3.93
C LEU A 72 2.08 10.11 3.52
N HIS A 73 1.05 9.77 2.75
CA HIS A 73 0.90 8.48 2.08
C HIS A 73 1.51 8.59 0.69
N LEU A 74 2.47 7.72 0.38
CA LEU A 74 3.22 7.75 -0.87
C LEU A 74 3.09 6.40 -1.57
N ALA A 75 2.72 6.43 -2.85
CA ALA A 75 2.88 5.30 -3.75
C ALA A 75 4.04 5.58 -4.70
N ALA A 76 4.95 4.61 -4.82
CA ALA A 76 6.10 4.69 -5.70
C ALA A 76 6.21 3.42 -6.55
N VAL A 77 6.60 3.58 -7.81
CA VAL A 77 6.92 2.48 -8.71
C VAL A 77 8.36 2.05 -8.48
N ASN A 78 8.60 0.78 -8.19
CA ASN A 78 9.95 0.25 -8.08
C ASN A 78 10.59 0.12 -9.46
N THR A 79 11.85 0.55 -9.53
CA THR A 79 12.71 0.43 -10.70
C THR A 79 14.04 -0.18 -10.27
N VAL A 80 14.90 -0.55 -11.22
CA VAL A 80 16.22 -1.11 -10.92
C VAL A 80 17.19 -0.11 -10.29
N VAL A 81 16.94 1.20 -10.45
CA VAL A 81 17.80 2.27 -9.91
C VAL A 81 17.25 2.92 -8.64
N GLY A 82 15.99 2.65 -8.30
CA GLY A 82 15.31 3.23 -7.14
C GLY A 82 13.82 3.46 -7.38
N PRO A 83 13.05 3.72 -6.32
CA PRO A 83 11.62 3.98 -6.44
C PRO A 83 11.34 5.36 -7.07
N VAL A 84 10.38 5.41 -7.98
CA VAL A 84 9.88 6.65 -8.62
C VAL A 84 8.51 7.00 -8.02
N PRO A 85 8.35 8.17 -7.39
CA PRO A 85 7.05 8.62 -6.88
C PRO A 85 5.98 8.64 -7.98
N ALA A 86 4.82 8.05 -7.70
CA ALA A 86 3.69 7.96 -8.63
C ALA A 86 2.45 8.70 -8.13
N ALA A 87 2.20 8.66 -6.81
CA ALA A 87 1.09 9.38 -6.20
C ALA A 87 1.42 9.71 -4.74
N ALA A 88 0.90 10.83 -4.24
CA ALA A 88 1.13 11.29 -2.87
C ALA A 88 -0.14 11.95 -2.30
N ARG A 89 -0.48 11.64 -1.04
CA ARG A 89 -1.63 12.21 -0.34
C ARG A 89 -1.26 12.56 1.09
N VAL A 90 -1.66 13.75 1.54
CA VAL A 90 -1.46 14.20 2.92
C VAL A 90 -2.78 14.10 3.67
N THR A 91 -2.73 13.58 4.89
CA THR A 91 -3.88 13.43 5.78
C THR A 91 -3.52 13.88 7.19
N PRO A 92 -4.51 14.24 8.03
CA PRO A 92 -4.27 14.42 9.46
C PRO A 92 -3.68 13.17 10.11
N ALA A 93 -2.86 13.31 11.16
CA ALA A 93 -2.12 12.18 11.73
C ALA A 93 -2.99 11.07 12.35
N ASN A 94 -4.24 11.35 12.70
CA ASN A 94 -5.19 10.36 13.20
C ASN A 94 -5.85 9.53 12.09
N CYS A 95 -5.59 9.86 10.82
CA CYS A 95 -6.11 9.10 9.68
C CYS A 95 -5.41 7.75 9.57
N SER A 96 -6.19 6.70 9.33
CA SER A 96 -5.68 5.34 9.17
C SER A 96 -5.06 5.15 7.79
N ASP A 97 -4.03 4.32 7.68
CA ASP A 97 -3.38 4.00 6.40
C ASP A 97 -4.33 3.19 5.49
N VAL A 98 -5.29 2.47 6.08
CA VAL A 98 -6.38 1.77 5.38
C VAL A 98 -7.66 2.60 5.28
N ASP A 99 -7.58 3.93 5.40
CA ASP A 99 -8.70 4.78 5.03
C ASP A 99 -9.04 4.54 3.56
N LYS A 100 -10.26 4.06 3.30
CA LYS A 100 -10.69 3.63 1.96
C LYS A 100 -10.62 4.77 0.93
N GLU A 101 -10.90 6.01 1.34
CA GLU A 101 -10.83 7.16 0.44
C GLU A 101 -9.40 7.54 0.09
N ILE A 102 -8.43 7.21 0.94
CA ILE A 102 -7.02 7.52 0.73
C ILE A 102 -6.32 6.39 -0.01
N ALA A 103 -6.37 5.18 0.54
CA ALA A 103 -5.64 4.03 0.00
C ALA A 103 -6.12 3.64 -1.40
N SER A 104 -7.44 3.56 -1.64
CA SER A 104 -7.96 3.22 -2.97
C SER A 104 -7.63 4.28 -4.01
N LYS A 105 -7.68 5.58 -3.66
CA LYS A 105 -7.28 6.65 -4.59
C LYS A 105 -5.80 6.58 -4.91
N LEU A 106 -4.95 6.39 -3.89
CA LEU A 106 -3.51 6.29 -4.06
C LEU A 106 -3.12 5.09 -4.94
N MET A 107 -3.75 3.93 -4.73
CA MET A 107 -3.57 2.74 -5.59
C MET A 107 -4.03 3.01 -7.02
N LYS A 108 -5.15 3.70 -7.21
CA LYS A 108 -5.68 4.04 -8.54
C LYS A 108 -4.77 5.00 -9.28
N GLU A 109 -4.35 6.08 -8.64
CA GLU A 109 -3.45 7.07 -9.21
C GLU A 109 -2.11 6.44 -9.60
N ALA A 110 -1.54 5.58 -8.75
CA ALA A 110 -0.32 4.85 -9.07
C ALA A 110 -0.50 3.88 -10.25
N CYS A 111 -1.63 3.18 -10.32
CA CYS A 111 -1.97 2.31 -11.45
C CYS A 111 -2.09 3.10 -12.76
N ASP A 112 -2.84 4.19 -12.73
CA ASP A 112 -3.13 5.03 -13.90
C ASP A 112 -1.83 5.71 -14.39
N PHE A 113 -0.99 6.19 -13.48
CA PHE A 113 0.34 6.74 -13.79
C PHE A 113 1.24 5.70 -14.45
N HIS A 114 1.31 4.49 -13.89
CA HIS A 114 2.12 3.40 -14.41
C HIS A 114 1.64 2.95 -15.81
N GLU A 115 0.32 2.80 -16.00
CA GLU A 115 -0.29 2.42 -17.29
C GLU A 115 -0.10 3.51 -18.35
N THR A 116 -0.30 4.77 -17.98
CA THR A 116 -0.11 5.90 -18.90
C THR A 116 1.33 6.05 -19.34
N THR A 117 2.30 5.82 -18.43
CA THR A 117 3.72 6.01 -18.71
C THR A 117 4.34 4.83 -19.46
N LEU A 118 3.98 3.59 -19.09
CA LEU A 118 4.64 2.39 -19.59
C LEU A 118 3.77 1.53 -20.52
N GLY A 119 2.48 1.83 -20.65
CA GLY A 119 1.54 1.08 -21.49
C GLY A 119 1.04 -0.23 -20.89
N TYR A 120 1.32 -0.51 -19.62
CA TYR A 120 0.81 -1.69 -18.90
C TYR A 120 0.62 -1.40 -17.41
N LYS A 121 -0.21 -2.20 -16.73
CA LYS A 121 -0.53 -2.05 -15.30
C LYS A 121 0.54 -2.71 -14.42
N PRO A 122 0.73 -2.24 -13.17
CA PRO A 122 1.61 -2.92 -12.22
C PRO A 122 1.07 -4.32 -11.90
N LEU A 123 1.99 -5.25 -11.69
CA LEU A 123 1.69 -6.64 -11.35
C LEU A 123 1.48 -6.83 -9.85
N TYR A 124 2.21 -6.07 -9.04
CA TYR A 124 2.24 -6.24 -7.59
C TYR A 124 2.11 -4.91 -6.85
N TYR A 125 1.36 -4.93 -5.75
CA TYR A 125 1.29 -3.84 -4.78
C TYR A 125 1.90 -4.32 -3.46
N LEU A 126 3.03 -3.73 -3.06
CA LEU A 126 3.78 -4.09 -1.87
C LEU A 126 3.44 -3.12 -0.74
N MET A 127 2.96 -3.63 0.38
CA MET A 127 2.56 -2.81 1.53
C MET A 127 2.91 -3.50 2.85
N ASP A 128 3.00 -2.73 3.92
CA ASP A 128 3.26 -3.25 5.26
C ASP A 128 1.98 -3.79 5.94
N ALA A 129 2.11 -4.35 7.15
CA ALA A 129 0.97 -4.92 7.88
C ALA A 129 -0.09 -3.90 8.31
N GLY A 130 0.20 -2.59 8.25
CA GLY A 130 -0.78 -1.54 8.44
C GLY A 130 -1.87 -1.54 7.37
N TYR A 131 -1.55 -2.03 6.16
CA TYR A 131 -2.43 -2.09 5.00
C TYR A 131 -3.23 -3.40 4.85
N ASP A 132 -3.14 -4.32 5.81
CA ASP A 132 -3.83 -5.62 5.75
C ASP A 132 -5.35 -5.46 5.93
N ALA A 133 -6.05 -5.15 4.84
CA ALA A 133 -7.50 -4.97 4.79
C ALA A 133 -8.10 -5.55 3.50
N ASP A 134 -9.23 -6.25 3.60
CA ASP A 134 -9.88 -6.98 2.50
C ASP A 134 -10.08 -6.16 1.21
N PHE A 135 -10.43 -4.88 1.36
CA PHE A 135 -10.69 -4.01 0.21
C PHE A 135 -9.41 -3.66 -0.57
N ILE A 136 -8.23 -3.67 0.07
CA ILE A 136 -6.94 -3.42 -0.59
C ILE A 136 -6.64 -4.58 -1.56
N TYR A 137 -6.82 -5.82 -1.10
CA TYR A 137 -6.67 -7.00 -1.96
C TYR A 137 -7.65 -6.97 -3.13
N SER A 138 -8.89 -6.56 -2.85
CA SER A 138 -9.94 -6.45 -3.87
C SER A 138 -9.59 -5.38 -4.92
N GLN A 139 -9.11 -4.22 -4.47
CA GLN A 139 -8.66 -3.13 -5.33
C GLN A 139 -7.50 -3.55 -6.23
N ALA A 140 -6.50 -4.26 -5.69
CA ALA A 140 -5.38 -4.75 -6.48
C ALA A 140 -5.83 -5.72 -7.59
N LEU A 141 -6.77 -6.63 -7.28
CA LEU A 141 -7.32 -7.57 -8.26
C LEU A 141 -8.14 -6.86 -9.36
N GLU A 142 -8.94 -5.85 -9.00
CA GLU A 142 -9.64 -4.99 -9.98
C GLU A 142 -8.66 -4.31 -10.94
N GLN A 143 -7.47 -3.97 -10.45
CA GLN A 143 -6.38 -3.39 -11.22
C GLN A 143 -5.54 -4.44 -11.99
N LYS A 144 -5.96 -5.71 -11.98
CA LYS A 144 -5.26 -6.85 -12.59
C LYS A 144 -3.86 -7.09 -12.01
N GLY A 145 -3.63 -6.64 -10.79
CA GLY A 145 -2.43 -6.91 -10.00
C GLY A 145 -2.72 -7.78 -8.78
N GLN A 146 -1.72 -7.95 -7.93
CA GLN A 146 -1.83 -8.71 -6.68
C GLN A 146 -1.21 -7.91 -5.53
N ALA A 147 -1.94 -7.79 -4.42
CA ALA A 147 -1.39 -7.22 -3.20
C ALA A 147 -0.52 -8.25 -2.46
N ILE A 148 0.69 -7.83 -2.08
CA ILE A 148 1.62 -8.59 -1.24
C ILE A 148 1.79 -7.78 0.04
N ILE A 149 1.09 -8.22 1.08
CA ILE A 149 0.98 -7.50 2.34
C ILE A 149 1.37 -8.46 3.46
N LYS A 150 2.17 -7.96 4.40
CA LYS A 150 2.45 -8.72 5.62
C LYS A 150 1.15 -8.87 6.42
N LEU A 151 0.78 -10.11 6.72
CA LEU A 151 -0.39 -10.40 7.55
C LEU A 151 -0.31 -9.71 8.92
N ASN A 152 -1.39 -9.02 9.30
CA ASN A 152 -1.52 -8.35 10.59
C ASN A 152 -2.20 -9.29 11.60
N PRO A 153 -1.49 -9.76 12.64
CA PRO A 153 -2.08 -10.60 13.67
C PRO A 153 -2.89 -9.80 14.69
N ARG A 154 -2.71 -8.47 14.76
CA ARG A 154 -3.37 -7.61 15.75
C ARG A 154 -4.88 -7.60 15.47
N GLY A 155 -5.68 -7.89 16.49
CA GLY A 155 -7.15 -7.87 16.38
C GLY A 155 -7.77 -9.11 15.72
N ARG A 156 -6.99 -10.14 15.37
CA ARG A 156 -7.56 -11.42 14.93
C ARG A 156 -8.38 -12.06 16.07
N LYS A 157 -9.70 -12.15 15.87
CA LYS A 157 -10.52 -13.10 16.65
C LYS A 157 -10.07 -14.51 16.23
N LYS A 158 -9.86 -15.40 17.22
CA LYS A 158 -9.26 -16.73 17.05
C LYS A 158 -9.65 -17.41 15.74
N THR A 159 -8.63 -17.60 14.91
CA THR A 159 -8.40 -18.69 13.95
C THR A 159 -9.64 -19.38 13.42
N SER A 160 -10.02 -19.02 12.19
CA SER A 160 -10.77 -19.92 11.32
C SER A 160 -10.16 -21.32 11.40
N LEU A 161 -11.01 -22.35 11.55
CA LEU A 161 -10.61 -23.77 11.51
C LEU A 161 -9.96 -24.14 10.16
N ASP A 162 -10.09 -23.28 9.17
CA ASP A 162 -9.66 -23.52 7.80
C ASP A 162 -8.25 -22.98 7.51
N TYR A 163 -7.62 -22.20 8.40
CA TYR A 163 -6.30 -21.59 8.17
C TYR A 163 -5.36 -21.66 9.38
N THR A 164 -4.06 -21.75 9.13
CA THR A 164 -3.00 -21.55 10.12
C THR A 164 -2.89 -20.08 10.53
N ASP A 165 -2.14 -19.80 11.61
CA ASP A 165 -1.83 -18.43 12.03
C ASP A 165 -1.12 -17.62 10.93
N GLU A 166 -0.35 -18.30 10.08
CA GLU A 166 0.32 -17.73 8.90
C GLU A 166 -0.61 -17.57 7.68
N GLY A 167 -1.92 -17.83 7.82
CA GLY A 167 -2.88 -17.72 6.73
C GLY A 167 -2.77 -18.84 5.69
N THR A 168 -2.07 -19.94 6.01
CA THR A 168 -2.00 -21.11 5.13
C THR A 168 -3.24 -21.96 5.33
N PRO A 169 -4.02 -22.27 4.29
CA PRO A 169 -5.24 -23.07 4.46
C PRO A 169 -4.93 -24.52 4.84
N TYR A 170 -5.75 -25.12 5.70
CA TYR A 170 -5.73 -26.54 6.00
C TYR A 170 -6.39 -27.36 4.89
N CYS A 171 -5.84 -28.52 4.55
CA CYS A 171 -6.56 -29.50 3.74
C CYS A 171 -7.57 -30.30 4.59
N PRO A 172 -8.51 -31.05 3.98
CA PRO A 172 -9.48 -31.88 4.71
C PRO A 172 -8.86 -32.89 5.69
N ALA A 173 -7.56 -33.19 5.56
CA ALA A 173 -6.82 -34.04 6.50
C ALA A 173 -6.24 -33.27 7.71
N GLY A 174 -6.60 -32.00 7.91
CA GLY A 174 -6.12 -31.16 9.02
C GLY A 174 -4.65 -30.76 8.94
N ARG A 175 -4.04 -30.78 7.73
CA ARG A 175 -2.64 -30.42 7.52
C ARG A 175 -2.53 -29.13 6.71
N PRO A 176 -1.58 -28.22 7.02
CA PRO A 176 -1.34 -27.02 6.22
C PRO A 176 -1.06 -27.39 4.76
N MET A 177 -1.73 -26.75 3.82
CA MET A 177 -1.52 -27.01 2.40
C MET A 177 -0.17 -26.48 1.91
N SER A 178 0.43 -27.18 0.94
CA SER A 178 1.66 -26.76 0.28
C SER A 178 1.32 -25.92 -0.95
N TYR A 179 2.08 -24.85 -1.19
CA TYR A 179 1.99 -24.08 -2.44
C TYR A 179 2.29 -24.97 -3.65
N TYR A 180 1.49 -24.83 -4.70
CA TYR A 180 1.52 -25.64 -5.92
C TYR A 180 1.54 -24.76 -7.20
N GLY A 181 1.92 -23.50 -7.08
CA GLY A 181 1.94 -22.56 -8.21
C GLY A 181 0.79 -21.55 -8.16
N THR A 182 0.70 -20.72 -9.19
CA THR A 182 -0.28 -19.63 -9.27
C THR A 182 -1.15 -19.78 -10.52
N ASP A 183 -2.45 -19.55 -10.38
CA ASP A 183 -3.37 -19.39 -11.49
C ASP A 183 -3.23 -17.99 -12.08
N GLN A 184 -2.52 -17.87 -13.20
CA GLN A 184 -2.30 -16.57 -13.86
C GLN A 184 -3.60 -15.92 -14.36
N LYS A 185 -4.66 -16.70 -14.64
CA LYS A 185 -5.94 -16.13 -15.09
C LYS A 185 -6.75 -15.56 -13.94
N LYS A 186 -6.64 -16.17 -12.76
CA LYS A 186 -7.38 -15.76 -11.55
C LYS A 186 -6.55 -14.94 -10.56
N LEU A 187 -5.26 -14.76 -10.84
CA LEU A 187 -4.26 -14.17 -9.93
C LEU A 187 -4.33 -14.79 -8.52
N ALA A 188 -4.54 -16.10 -8.47
CA ALA A 188 -4.81 -16.84 -7.23
C ALA A 188 -3.76 -17.94 -7.00
N ASN A 189 -3.29 -18.06 -5.77
CA ASN A 189 -2.37 -19.13 -5.39
C ASN A 189 -3.09 -20.48 -5.36
N LYS A 190 -2.46 -21.50 -5.94
CA LYS A 190 -2.91 -22.89 -5.90
C LYS A 190 -2.18 -23.59 -4.76
N SER A 191 -2.93 -24.33 -3.97
CA SER A 191 -2.37 -25.12 -2.87
C SER A 191 -2.83 -26.57 -2.99
N ARG A 192 -2.01 -27.52 -2.53
CA ARG A 192 -2.33 -28.94 -2.49
C ARG A 192 -2.12 -29.51 -1.10
N CYS A 193 -2.94 -30.49 -0.73
CA CYS A 193 -2.74 -31.23 0.52
C CYS A 193 -1.40 -31.98 0.47
N PRO A 194 -0.53 -31.88 1.49
CA PRO A 194 0.82 -32.43 1.45
C PRO A 194 0.87 -33.93 1.17
N LYS A 195 -0.14 -34.70 1.60
CA LYS A 195 -0.26 -36.14 1.33
C LYS A 195 -0.31 -36.48 -0.17
N LYS A 196 -0.65 -35.51 -1.03
CA LYS A 196 -0.64 -35.64 -2.50
C LYS A 196 0.64 -35.07 -3.14
N CYS A 197 1.57 -34.54 -2.36
CA CYS A 197 2.81 -33.92 -2.86
C CYS A 197 4.00 -34.89 -2.97
N GLY A 198 3.81 -36.17 -2.63
CA GLY A 198 4.87 -37.19 -2.61
C GLY A 198 5.30 -37.50 -1.19
#